data_AF-A0A183MXS5-F1
#
_entry.id   AF-A0A183MXS5-F1
#
_cell.length_a   1.000
_cell.length_b   1.000
_cell.length_c   1.000
_cell.angle_alpha   90.00
_cell.angle_beta   90.00
_cell.angle_gamma   90.00
#
_symmetry.space_group_name_H-M   'P 1'
#
loop_
_entity.id
_entity.type
_entity.pdbx_description
1 polymer ?
#
loop_
_entity_poly.entity_id
_entity_poly.type
_entity_poly.pdbx_seq_one_letter_code
_entity_poly.pdbx_strand_id
1 'polypeptide(L)'
;MNVIQCYAPTNDYDEDQFYDRLQSIIEKCPRNDLTILMGDLNVKVGMDNTGYEDIMERHGLGERNENGERFANICTFNKLIISGKIFRHKRIHKAT
;
A
#
# COMPACT_ATOMS: atom_id res chain seq x y z
N MET A 1 -10.96 -5.37 -15.59
CA MET A 1 -10.68 -5.49 -14.14
C MET A 1 -9.35 -6.19 -13.98
N ASN A 2 -8.44 -5.63 -13.18
CA ASN A 2 -7.10 -6.15 -12.95
C ASN A 2 -6.93 -6.51 -11.48
N VAL A 3 -6.32 -7.67 -11.20
CA VAL A 3 -5.94 -8.06 -9.84
C VAL A 3 -4.43 -8.27 -9.82
N ILE A 4 -3.74 -7.52 -8.97
CA ILE A 4 -2.29 -7.60 -8.78
C ILE A 4 -2.08 -8.18 -7.40
N GLN A 5 -1.52 -9.39 -7.35
CA GLN A 5 -1.09 -10.01 -6.10
C GLN A 5 0.42 -9.91 -5.99
N CYS A 6 0.91 -9.41 -4.86
CA CYS A 6 2.33 -9.20 -4.63
C CYS A 6 2.76 -9.69 -3.25
N TYR A 7 4.05 -10.02 -3.14
CA TYR A 7 4.71 -10.33 -1.89
C TYR A 7 5.97 -9.46 -1.84
N ALA A 8 6.02 -8.53 -0.89
CA ALA A 8 7.15 -7.63 -0.73
C ALA A 8 8.38 -8.40 -0.20
N PRO A 9 9.59 -8.05 -0.65
CA PRO A 9 10.80 -8.61 -0.10
C PRO A 9 10.93 -8.25 1.40
N THR A 10 11.60 -9.13 2.15
CA THR A 10 11.88 -8.93 3.59
C THR A 10 13.28 -8.36 3.84
N ASN A 11 14.05 -8.09 2.77
CA ASN A 11 15.43 -7.62 2.83
C ASN A 11 15.55 -6.27 2.12
N ASP A 12 16.26 -5.33 2.74
CA ASP A 12 16.29 -3.90 2.33
C ASP A 12 16.89 -3.69 0.92
N TYR A 13 17.72 -4.61 0.44
CA TYR A 13 18.44 -4.47 -0.83
C TYR A 13 17.55 -4.54 -2.09
N ASP A 14 16.40 -5.20 -2.02
CA ASP A 14 15.53 -5.45 -3.19
C ASP A 14 14.29 -4.57 -3.22
N GLU A 15 14.14 -3.64 -2.26
CA GLU A 15 12.92 -2.84 -2.09
C GLU A 15 12.69 -1.84 -3.23
N ASP A 16 13.72 -1.10 -3.64
CA ASP A 16 13.61 -0.12 -4.74
C ASP A 16 13.12 -0.79 -6.04
N GLN A 17 13.80 -1.89 -6.41
CA GLN A 17 13.46 -2.64 -7.63
C GLN A 17 12.04 -3.22 -7.56
N PHE A 18 11.60 -3.67 -6.38
CA PHE A 18 10.25 -4.17 -6.19
C PHE A 18 9.21 -3.07 -6.47
N TYR A 19 9.39 -1.88 -5.88
CA TYR A 19 8.44 -0.76 -6.05
C TYR A 19 8.45 -0.19 -7.47
N ASP A 20 9.61 -0.09 -8.12
CA ASP A 20 9.72 0.32 -9.53
C ASP A 20 8.97 -0.65 -10.46
N ARG A 21 9.12 -1.96 -10.20
CA ARG A 21 8.40 -3.00 -10.94
C ARG A 21 6.91 -2.95 -10.67
N LEU A 22 6.50 -2.73 -9.42
CA LEU A 22 5.10 -2.59 -9.04
C LEU A 22 4.45 -1.41 -9.76
N GLN A 23 5.11 -0.24 -9.75
CA GLN A 23 4.67 0.96 -10.46
C GLN A 23 4.49 0.67 -11.96
N SER A 24 5.48 0.02 -12.58
CA SER A 24 5.43 -0.36 -13.99
C SER A 24 4.28 -1.31 -14.34
N ILE A 25 3.84 -2.16 -13.40
CA ILE A 25 2.68 -3.06 -13.59
C ILE A 25 1.37 -2.28 -13.47
N ILE A 26 1.28 -1.39 -12.48
CA ILE A 26 0.10 -0.53 -12.28
C ILE A 26 -0.11 0.37 -13.50
N GLU A 27 0.95 0.94 -14.07
CA GLU A 27 0.88 1.79 -15.27
C GLU A 27 0.37 1.07 -16.52
N LYS A 28 0.60 -0.26 -16.60
CA LYS A 28 0.08 -1.09 -17.70
C LYS A 28 -1.41 -1.39 -17.55
N CYS A 29 -1.98 -1.21 -16.35
CA CYS A 29 -3.39 -1.42 -16.12
C CYS A 29 -4.20 -0.24 -16.71
N PRO A 30 -5.26 -0.49 -17.51
CA PRO A 30 -6.11 0.57 -18.00
C PRO A 30 -6.71 1.37 -16.83
N ARG A 31 -6.57 2.70 -16.84
CA ARG A 31 -7.11 3.58 -15.79
C ARG A 31 -8.64 3.54 -15.67
N ASN A 32 -9.33 3.09 -16.72
CA ASN A 32 -10.78 2.95 -16.74
C ASN A 32 -11.27 1.63 -16.11
N ASP A 33 -10.34 0.71 -15.81
CA ASP A 33 -10.64 -0.57 -15.20
C ASP A 33 -10.37 -0.55 -13.69
N LEU A 34 -11.23 -1.22 -12.93
CA LEU A 34 -10.98 -1.47 -11.51
C LEU A 34 -9.69 -2.29 -11.35
N THR A 35 -8.74 -1.75 -10.58
CA THR A 35 -7.47 -2.41 -10.23
C THR A 35 -7.45 -2.69 -8.73
N ILE A 36 -7.31 -3.97 -8.38
CA ILE A 36 -7.21 -4.42 -6.98
C ILE A 36 -5.76 -4.86 -6.75
N LEU A 37 -5.04 -4.12 -5.90
CA LEU A 37 -3.72 -4.50 -5.42
C LEU A 37 -3.86 -5.18 -4.06
N MET A 38 -3.35 -6.40 -3.94
CA MET A 38 -3.45 -7.21 -2.73
C MET A 38 -2.19 -8.04 -2.49
N GLY A 39 -2.09 -8.60 -1.29
CA GLY A 39 -0.98 -9.47 -0.88
C GLY A 39 -0.27 -8.95 0.36
N ASP A 40 0.88 -9.54 0.65
CA ASP A 40 1.70 -9.15 1.79
C ASP A 40 2.74 -8.14 1.32
N LEU A 41 2.53 -6.87 1.68
CA LEU A 41 3.39 -5.78 1.28
C LEU A 41 4.44 -5.44 2.34
N ASN A 42 4.43 -6.09 3.51
CA ASN A 42 5.33 -5.77 4.63
C ASN A 42 5.40 -4.25 4.98
N VAL A 43 4.28 -3.54 4.78
CA VAL A 43 4.21 -2.07 4.93
C VAL A 43 3.54 -1.67 6.23
N LYS A 44 4.16 -0.72 6.95
CA LYS A 44 3.54 -0.03 8.08
C LYS A 44 3.21 1.38 7.62
N VAL A 45 1.96 1.61 7.24
CA VAL A 45 1.52 2.94 6.77
C VAL A 45 1.28 3.94 7.93
N GLY A 46 1.23 3.46 9.17
CA GLY A 46 1.01 4.28 10.37
C GLY A 46 -0.42 4.83 10.56
N MET A 47 -0.66 5.52 11.68
CA MET A 47 -1.92 6.24 11.97
C MET A 47 -1.97 7.65 11.40
N ASP A 48 -0.81 8.27 11.21
CA ASP A 48 -0.71 9.61 10.65
C ASP A 48 -1.12 9.56 9.16
N ASN A 49 -2.15 10.31 8.83
CA ASN A 49 -2.68 10.44 7.47
C ASN A 49 -2.47 11.85 6.90
N THR A 50 -1.68 12.71 7.57
CA THR A 50 -1.36 14.06 7.11
C THR A 50 -0.75 14.00 5.70
N GLY A 51 -1.39 14.65 4.72
CA GLY A 51 -0.98 14.66 3.31
C GLY A 51 -1.40 13.42 2.48
N TYR A 52 -2.12 12.47 3.08
CA TYR A 52 -2.62 11.25 2.43
C TYR A 52 -4.11 11.02 2.72
N GLU A 53 -4.83 12.08 3.09
CA GLU A 53 -6.22 12.03 3.58
C GLU A 53 -7.18 11.43 2.55
N ASP A 54 -6.88 11.59 1.27
CA ASP A 54 -7.71 11.11 0.15
C ASP A 54 -7.57 9.59 -0.10
N ILE A 55 -6.48 8.98 0.38
CA ILE A 55 -6.15 7.58 0.09
C ILE A 55 -6.06 6.68 1.33
N MET A 56 -5.97 7.27 2.52
CA MET A 56 -5.77 6.56 3.79
C MET A 56 -6.83 6.92 4.84
N GLU A 57 -7.43 5.88 5.41
CA GLU A 57 -8.31 6.03 6.58
C GLU A 57 -7.56 6.01 7.92
N ARG A 58 -8.17 6.64 8.94
CA ARG A 58 -7.61 6.93 10.28
C ARG A 58 -7.35 5.70 11.19
N HIS A 59 -7.33 4.49 10.64
CA HIS A 59 -7.40 3.25 11.41
C HIS A 59 -6.10 2.43 11.46
N GLY A 60 -5.00 2.99 10.95
CA GLY A 60 -3.66 2.47 11.11
C GLY A 60 -3.26 2.16 12.56
N LEU A 61 -2.15 1.46 12.75
CA LEU A 61 -1.44 1.38 14.02
C LEU A 61 0.05 1.56 13.73
N GLY A 62 0.76 2.10 14.72
CA GLY A 62 2.21 2.32 14.65
C GLY A 62 2.60 3.59 13.90
N GLU A 63 3.92 3.80 13.84
CA GLU A 63 4.55 4.81 13.00
C GLU A 63 4.73 4.28 11.57
N ARG A 64 4.79 5.19 10.61
CA ARG A 64 5.02 4.85 9.21
C ARG A 64 6.47 4.41 9.03
N ASN A 65 6.72 3.25 8.42
CA ASN A 65 8.07 2.86 8.00
C ASN A 65 8.35 3.34 6.56
N GLU A 66 9.62 3.29 6.15
CA GLU A 66 10.05 3.73 4.80
C GLU A 66 9.26 3.03 3.69
N ASN A 67 9.05 1.72 3.81
CA ASN A 67 8.18 0.94 2.92
C ASN A 67 6.74 1.47 2.88
N GLY A 68 6.17 1.80 4.04
CA GLY A 68 4.83 2.39 4.14
C GLY A 68 4.74 3.75 3.46
N GLU A 69 5.79 4.56 3.48
CA GLU A 69 5.86 5.84 2.76
C GLU A 69 5.92 5.63 1.25
N ARG A 70 6.80 4.74 0.77
CA ARG A 70 6.91 4.38 -0.65
C ARG A 70 5.58 3.83 -1.20
N PHE A 71 4.94 2.94 -0.44
CA PHE A 71 3.64 2.41 -0.79
C PHE A 71 2.54 3.48 -0.84
N ALA A 72 2.52 4.39 0.15
CA ALA A 72 1.59 5.51 0.17
C ALA A 72 1.78 6.43 -1.04
N ASN A 73 3.03 6.70 -1.44
CA ASN A 73 3.35 7.51 -2.60
C ASN A 73 2.85 6.88 -3.91
N ILE A 74 3.03 5.57 -4.10
CA ILE A 74 2.47 4.83 -5.25
C ILE A 74 0.94 4.95 -5.26
N CYS A 75 0.30 4.80 -4.09
CA CYS A 75 -1.14 4.89 -4.00
C CYS A 75 -1.64 6.31 -4.34
N THR A 76 -0.99 7.36 -3.83
CA THR A 76 -1.33 8.75 -4.15
C THR A 76 -1.15 9.05 -5.64
N PHE A 77 -0.01 8.65 -6.22
CA PHE A 77 0.30 8.90 -7.63
C PHE A 77 -0.70 8.24 -8.59
N ASN A 78 -1.12 7.02 -8.27
CA ASN A 78 -2.03 6.24 -9.10
C ASN A 78 -3.51 6.36 -8.68
N LYS A 79 -3.83 7.23 -7.71
CA LYS A 79 -5.18 7.41 -7.13
C LYS A 79 -5.80 6.11 -6.61
N LEU A 80 -4.98 5.26 -5.99
CA LEU A 80 -5.42 4.03 -5.34
C LEU A 80 -5.80 4.31 -3.88
N ILE A 81 -6.87 3.66 -3.42
CA ILE A 81 -7.34 3.77 -2.04
C ILE A 81 -6.82 2.58 -1.24
N ILE A 82 -6.17 2.84 -0.10
CA ILE A 82 -5.59 1.81 0.76
C ILE A 82 -6.70 1.17 1.61
N SER A 83 -7.25 0.05 1.11
CA SER A 83 -8.40 -0.63 1.73
C SER A 83 -8.06 -1.60 2.87
N GLY A 84 -6.81 -2.06 2.95
CA GLY A 84 -6.39 -3.09 3.91
C GLY A 84 -6.56 -2.74 5.40
N LYS A 85 -6.84 -1.48 5.72
CA LYS A 85 -7.13 -1.01 7.10
C LYS A 85 -8.52 -0.37 7.27
N ILE A 86 -9.38 -0.43 6.24
CA ILE A 86 -10.76 0.11 6.27
C ILE A 86 -11.65 -0.74 7.17
N PHE A 87 -11.37 -2.04 7.29
CA PHE A 87 -12.13 -2.90 8.20
C PHE A 87 -11.64 -2.76 9.63
N ARG A 88 -12.57 -2.50 10.56
CA ARG A 88 -12.31 -2.46 12.01
C ARG A 88 -11.84 -3.82 12.52
N HIS A 89 -10.54 -4.10 12.39
CA HIS A 89 -9.93 -5.27 13.02
C HIS A 89 -9.81 -5.07 14.53
N LYS A 90 -9.99 -6.15 15.30
CA LYS A 90 -9.63 -6.18 16.72
C LYS A 90 -8.16 -5.76 16.85
N ARG A 91 -7.81 -5.00 17.90
CA ARG A 91 -6.43 -4.52 18.15
C ARG A 91 -5.36 -5.59 17.99
N ILE A 92 -5.67 -6.83 18.34
CA ILE A 92 -4.79 -8.02 18.24
C ILE A 92 -4.35 -8.38 16.81
N HIS A 93 -5.04 -7.91 15.76
CA HIS A 93 -4.72 -8.20 14.36
C HIS A 93 -4.24 -6.96 13.60
N LYS A 94 -3.96 -5.86 14.30
CA LYS A 94 -3.48 -4.62 13.69
C LYS A 94 -1.96 -4.48 13.74
N ALA A 95 -1.28 -5.35 14.49
CA ALA A 95 0.16 -5.47 14.58
C ALA A 95 0.56 -6.84 14.02
N THR A 96 0.68 -6.94 12.70
CA THR A 96 1.42 -7.99 12.03
C THR A 96 2.18 -7.29 10.92
#